data_AF-A0A842JDU9-F1
#
_entry.id   AF-A0A842JDU9-F1
#
_cell.length_a   1.000
_cell.length_b   1.000
_cell.length_c   1.000
_cell.angle_alpha   90.00
_cell.angle_beta   90.00
_cell.angle_gamma   90.00
#
_symmetry.space_group_name_H-M   'P 1'
#
loop_
_entity.id
_entity.type
_entity.pdbx_description
1 polymer ?
#
loop_
_entity_poly.entity_id
_entity_poly.type
_entity_poly.pdbx_seq_one_letter_code
_entity_poly.pdbx_strand_id
1 'polypeptide(L)'
;MKKNIKEIKELEFKCDNCGTRVIFDFENRKRTITRCPNCDFAFFRGDSDVLSALDDVFFRLKDTKGLQVSFICDDEKGKNDK
;
A
#
# COMPACT_ATOMS: atom_id res chain seq x y z
N MET A 1 -4.17 -15.74 -4.38
CA MET A 1 -2.99 -15.96 -3.51
C MET A 1 -3.21 -15.30 -2.15
N LYS A 2 -2.82 -15.92 -1.02
CA LYS A 2 -2.91 -15.32 0.33
C LYS A 2 -1.53 -14.85 0.78
N LYS A 3 -1.41 -13.63 1.33
CA LYS A 3 -0.16 -13.08 1.87
C LYS A 3 -0.35 -12.59 3.30
N ASN A 4 0.49 -13.02 4.24
CA ASN A 4 0.41 -12.54 5.62
C ASN A 4 0.89 -11.09 5.72
N ILE A 5 0.24 -10.25 6.51
CA ILE A 5 0.64 -8.83 6.66
C ILE A 5 2.07 -8.67 7.21
N LYS A 6 2.55 -9.63 8.00
CA LYS A 6 3.91 -9.63 8.55
C LYS A 6 4.98 -9.81 7.47
N GLU A 7 4.61 -10.37 6.32
CA GLU A 7 5.51 -10.59 5.18
C GLU A 7 5.52 -9.40 4.20
N ILE A 8 4.59 -8.44 4.36
CA ILE A 8 4.52 -7.25 3.50
C ILE A 8 5.53 -6.21 3.99
N LYS A 9 6.50 -5.83 3.16
CA LYS A 9 7.54 -4.85 3.53
C LYS A 9 7.29 -3.46 2.94
N GLU A 10 6.78 -3.42 1.73
CA GLU A 10 6.67 -2.21 0.92
C GLU A 10 5.32 -2.16 0.21
N LEU A 11 4.88 -0.96 -0.14
CA LEU A 11 3.74 -0.68 -1.00
C LEU A 11 4.24 0.08 -2.23
N GLU A 12 4.00 -0.45 -3.43
CA GLU A 12 4.26 0.27 -4.67
C GLU A 12 2.96 0.93 -5.16
N PHE A 13 3.05 2.19 -5.57
CA PHE A 13 2.00 2.86 -6.33
C PHE A 13 2.59 3.55 -7.55
N LYS A 14 1.75 3.68 -8.58
CA LYS A 14 2.11 4.29 -9.84
C LYS A 14 1.35 5.61 -10.00
N CYS A 15 2.07 6.65 -10.39
CA CYS A 15 1.45 7.90 -10.80
C CYS A 15 0.78 7.72 -12.16
N ASP A 16 -0.53 7.90 -12.24
CA ASP A 16 -1.26 7.80 -13.51
C ASP A 16 -0.94 8.95 -14.47
N ASN A 17 -0.45 10.09 -13.97
CA ASN A 17 -0.12 11.25 -14.79
C ASN A 17 1.20 11.08 -15.57
N CYS A 18 2.27 10.57 -14.92
CA CYS A 18 3.59 10.47 -15.54
C CYS A 18 4.20 9.05 -15.54
N GLY A 19 3.49 8.06 -14.99
CA GLY A 19 3.94 6.68 -14.91
C GLY A 19 5.02 6.40 -13.85
N THR A 20 5.49 7.42 -13.12
CA THR A 20 6.48 7.25 -12.07
C THR A 20 5.98 6.30 -11.00
N ARG A 21 6.81 5.30 -10.67
CA ARG A 21 6.57 4.39 -9.56
C ARG A 21 7.14 4.99 -8.28
N VAL A 22 6.38 4.88 -7.22
CA VAL A 22 6.76 5.36 -5.89
C VAL A 22 6.60 4.19 -4.94
N ILE A 23 7.64 3.96 -4.15
CA ILE A 23 7.69 2.89 -3.18
C ILE A 23 7.57 3.51 -1.79
N PHE A 24 6.61 3.03 -1.03
CA PHE A 24 6.45 3.36 0.37
C PHE A 24 6.91 2.19 1.23
N ASP A 25 7.97 2.46 1.97
CA ASP A 25 8.59 1.51 2.89
C ASP A 25 7.99 1.71 4.29
N PHE A 26 7.29 0.68 4.78
CA PHE A 26 6.63 0.69 6.08
C PHE A 26 7.62 0.61 7.25
N GLU A 27 8.84 0.11 7.05
CA GLU A 27 9.87 0.04 8.09
C GLU A 27 10.54 1.40 8.30
N ASN A 28 10.77 2.13 7.21
CA ASN A 28 11.47 3.42 7.25
C ASN A 28 10.55 4.64 7.46
N ARG A 29 9.22 4.44 7.55
CA ARG A 29 8.18 5.47 7.82
C ARG A 29 8.53 6.87 7.28
N LYS A 30 9.02 6.94 6.04
CA LYS A 30 9.38 8.23 5.47
C LYS A 30 8.09 9.01 5.18
N ARG A 31 8.18 10.33 5.38
CA ARG A 31 7.09 11.32 5.31
C ARG A 31 5.99 10.99 4.29
N THR A 32 4.77 11.35 4.65
CA THR A 32 3.57 11.24 3.82
C THR A 32 3.80 11.75 2.41
N ILE A 33 3.57 10.87 1.43
CA ILE A 33 3.68 11.21 0.01
C ILE A 33 2.30 11.63 -0.49
N THR A 34 2.03 12.93 -0.51
CA THR A 34 0.76 13.46 -1.02
C THR A 34 0.82 13.81 -2.51
N ARG A 35 2.03 13.98 -3.07
CA ARG A 35 2.28 14.40 -4.46
C ARG A 35 3.35 13.54 -5.11
N CYS A 36 3.26 13.42 -6.43
CA CYS A 36 4.24 12.69 -7.23
C CYS A 36 5.61 13.36 -7.15
N PRO A 37 6.68 12.65 -6.75
CA PRO A 37 8.01 13.24 -6.65
C PRO A 37 8.59 13.67 -8.02
N ASN A 38 8.03 13.18 -9.13
CA ASN A 38 8.51 13.48 -10.46
C ASN A 38 7.73 14.62 -11.16
N CYS A 39 6.40 14.63 -11.05
CA CYS A 39 5.57 15.60 -11.77
C CYS A 39 4.72 16.50 -10.86
N ASP A 40 4.90 16.39 -9.54
CA ASP A 40 4.17 17.13 -8.49
C ASP A 40 2.64 16.98 -8.51
N PHE A 41 2.13 16.06 -9.34
CA PHE A 41 0.71 15.74 -9.41
C PHE A 41 0.22 15.20 -8.07
N ALA A 42 -0.85 15.79 -7.54
CA ALA A 42 -1.44 15.36 -6.28
C ALA A 42 -2.07 13.97 -6.44
N PHE A 43 -1.67 13.02 -5.59
CA PHE A 43 -2.21 11.66 -5.63
C PHE A 43 -3.64 11.58 -5.08
N PHE A 44 -4.00 12.50 -4.18
CA PHE A 44 -5.28 12.51 -3.48
C PHE A 44 -5.98 13.86 -3.70
N ARG A 45 -7.31 13.84 -3.78
CA ARG A 45 -8.13 15.06 -3.82
C ARG A 45 -8.37 15.53 -2.38
N GLY A 46 -7.72 16.62 -1.96
CA GLY A 46 -7.84 17.26 -0.64
C GLY A 46 -6.62 17.08 0.27
N ASP A 47 -6.65 17.67 1.48
CA ASP A 47 -5.61 17.54 2.53
C ASP A 47 -5.62 16.18 3.25
N SER A 48 -6.07 15.13 2.58
CA SER A 48 -6.20 13.81 3.20
C SER A 48 -4.84 13.10 3.22
N ASP A 49 -4.28 12.92 4.41
CA ASP A 49 -3.10 12.09 4.71
C ASP A 49 -3.43 10.58 4.61
N VAL A 50 -4.00 10.15 3.48
CA VAL A 50 -4.45 8.75 3.25
C VAL A 50 -3.30 7.77 3.44
N LEU A 51 -2.10 8.11 2.95
CA LEU A 51 -0.94 7.24 3.13
C LEU A 51 -0.44 7.19 4.58
N SER A 52 -0.54 8.29 5.36
CA SER A 52 -0.22 8.24 6.79
C SER A 52 -1.20 7.39 7.56
N ALA A 53 -2.49 7.52 7.24
CA ALA A 53 -3.53 6.68 7.84
C ALA A 53 -3.31 5.21 7.49
N LEU A 54 -2.92 4.92 6.25
CA LEU A 54 -2.58 3.57 5.80
C LEU A 54 -1.35 3.02 6.55
N ASP A 55 -0.29 3.81 6.70
CA ASP A 55 0.92 3.44 7.47
C ASP A 55 0.59 3.08 8.91
N ASP A 56 -0.19 3.91 9.61
CA ASP A 56 -0.60 3.67 11.00
C ASP A 56 -1.43 2.38 11.13
N VAL A 57 -2.36 2.15 10.21
CA VAL A 57 -3.14 0.91 10.17
C VAL A 57 -2.23 -0.30 9.93
N PHE A 58 -1.33 -0.25 8.94
CA PHE A 58 -0.41 -1.35 8.64
C PHE A 58 0.49 -1.67 9.83
N PHE A 59 1.02 -0.66 10.51
CA PHE A 59 1.85 -0.83 11.70
C PHE A 59 1.08 -1.55 12.81
N ARG A 60 -0.12 -1.09 13.14
CA ARG A 60 -0.96 -1.70 14.20
C ARG A 60 -1.30 -3.15 13.89
N LEU A 61 -1.67 -3.45 12.64
CA LEU A 61 -2.00 -4.81 12.22
C LEU A 61 -0.79 -5.75 12.24
N LYS A 62 0.42 -5.25 11.95
CA LYS A 62 1.66 -6.03 12.07
C LYS A 62 2.02 -6.38 13.52
N ASP A 63 1.84 -5.42 14.43
CA ASP A 63 2.22 -5.57 15.85
C ASP A 63 1.21 -6.40 16.66
N THR A 64 0.02 -6.65 16.12
CA THR A 64 -1.04 -7.36 16.86
C THR A 64 -0.63 -8.79 17.21
N LYS A 65 -0.62 -9.13 18.51
CA LYS A 65 -0.21 -10.46 19.01
C LYS A 65 -1.34 -11.49 19.02
N GLY A 66 -2.60 -11.05 19.08
CA GLY A 66 -3.79 -11.92 19.17
C GLY A 66 -4.61 -12.05 17.88
N LEU A 67 -4.13 -11.46 16.77
CA LEU A 67 -4.85 -11.43 15.50
C LEU A 67 -3.90 -11.86 14.37
N GLN A 68 -4.38 -12.74 13.49
CA GLN A 68 -3.69 -13.04 12.23
C GLN A 68 -4.40 -12.30 11.10
N VAL A 69 -3.66 -11.43 10.42
CA VAL A 69 -4.16 -10.65 9.28
C VAL A 69 -3.47 -11.13 8.01
N SER A 70 -4.25 -11.29 6.95
CA SER A 70 -3.74 -11.66 5.62
C SER A 70 -4.50 -10.93 4.54
N PHE A 71 -3.79 -10.50 3.51
CA PHE A 71 -4.38 -10.00 2.28
C PHE A 71 -4.73 -11.18 1.38
N ILE A 72 -5.94 -11.18 0.85
CA ILE A 72 -6.44 -12.18 -0.09
C ILE A 72 -6.44 -11.54 -1.47
N CYS A 73 -5.58 -12.02 -2.36
CA CYS A 73 -5.48 -11.57 -3.76
C CYS A 73 -6.28 -12.53 -4.66
N ASP A 74 -7.13 -11.97 -5.53
CA ASP A 74 -7.82 -12.69 -6.61
C ASP A 74 -6.84 -13.03 -7.75
N ASP A 75 -5.97 -14.02 -7.55
CA ASP A 75 -5.12 -14.52 -8.65
C ASP A 75 -5.71 -15.73 -9.39
N GLU A 76 -6.83 -16.32 -8.94
CA GLU A 76 -7.40 -17.55 -9.57
C GLU A 76 -8.94 -17.66 -9.51
N LYS A 77 -9.70 -16.59 -9.76
CA LYS A 77 -11.14 -16.73 -10.08
C LYS A 77 -11.45 -16.67 -11.58
N GLY A 78 -10.50 -17.10 -12.43
CA GLY A 78 -10.65 -16.92 -13.89
C GLY A 78 -9.84 -17.83 -14.82
N LYS A 79 -9.32 -18.98 -14.38
CA LYS A 79 -8.70 -19.98 -15.28
C LYS A 79 -8.90 -21.42 -14.80
N ASN A 80 -10.15 -21.89 -14.79
CA ASN A 80 -10.52 -23.29 -14.99
C ASN A 80 -12.04 -23.41 -14.83
N ASP A 81 -12.78 -23.06 -15.88
CA ASP A 81 -14.10 -23.66 -16.15
C ASP A 81 -14.46 -23.43 -17.63
N LYS A 82 -13.71 -24.10 -18.52
CA LYS A 82 -14.24 -24.60 -19.80
C LYS A 82 -13.29 -25.59 -20.46
#